data_AF-A0A6B2G966-F1
#
_entry.id   AF-A0A6B2G966-F1
#
_cell.length_a   1.000
_cell.length_b   1.000
_cell.length_c   1.000
_cell.angle_alpha   90.00
_cell.angle_beta   90.00
_cell.angle_gamma   90.00
#
_symmetry.space_group_name_H-M   'P 1'
#
loop_
_entity.id
_entity.type
_entity.pdbx_description
1 polymer ?
#
loop_
_entity_poly.entity_id
_entity_poly.type
_entity_poly.pdbx_seq_one_letter_code
_entity_poly.pdbx_strand_id
1 'polypeptide(L)'
;IVEESPVRSINMAHLSIVGSHVINGVAELHSSILKKEIFKDFYDIWPDKFQNKTNGITPRRWLLQCNPGLAELISEKIGEAWYTDLFQLKKLEAFIGDGKFLNRLAQIKLENKIKFSRQIKKDYNIDVDPSSIFDVQVKRIHEYKRQLLNCLHIITLYNRIK
;
A
#
# COMPACT_ATOMS: atom_id res chain seq x y z
N ILE A 1 -4.45 -17.44 28.75
CA ILE A 1 -3.02 -17.27 28.38
C ILE A 1 -2.41 -18.62 28.01
N VAL A 2 -2.51 -19.62 28.90
CA VAL A 2 -2.21 -21.01 28.55
C VAL A 2 -3.36 -21.58 27.72
N GLU A 3 -3.05 -22.29 26.64
CA GLU A 3 -3.99 -23.07 25.83
C GLU A 3 -3.71 -24.56 26.05
N GLU A 4 -4.75 -25.36 26.24
CA GLU A 4 -4.60 -26.76 26.69
C GLU A 4 -4.61 -27.80 25.56
N SER A 5 -4.93 -27.44 24.31
CA SER A 5 -5.23 -28.45 23.26
C SER A 5 -4.69 -28.09 21.88
N PRO A 6 -4.28 -29.09 21.07
CA PRO A 6 -4.01 -30.50 21.41
C PRO A 6 -2.69 -30.71 22.18
N VAL A 7 -1.84 -29.68 22.20
CA VAL A 7 -0.59 -29.63 22.96
C VAL A 7 -0.61 -28.34 23.77
N ARG A 8 -0.28 -28.44 25.05
CA ARG A 8 -0.24 -27.28 25.92
C ARG A 8 0.72 -26.23 25.38
N SER A 9 0.24 -25.00 25.22
CA SER A 9 1.03 -23.91 24.65
C SER A 9 0.70 -22.56 25.31
N ILE A 10 1.52 -21.56 25.02
CA ILE A 10 1.30 -20.18 25.49
C ILE A 10 0.80 -19.35 24.32
N ASN A 11 -0.38 -18.76 24.47
CA ASN A 11 -0.87 -17.79 23.51
C ASN A 11 -0.13 -16.46 23.69
N MET A 12 0.80 -16.19 22.79
CA MET A 12 1.65 -14.99 22.84
C MET A 12 0.86 -13.70 22.64
N ALA A 13 -0.27 -13.72 21.93
CA ALA A 13 -1.14 -12.56 21.79
C ALA A 13 -1.82 -12.23 23.12
N HIS A 14 -2.40 -13.23 23.80
CA HIS A 14 -3.00 -13.05 25.12
C HIS A 14 -1.97 -12.56 26.15
N LEU A 15 -0.76 -13.13 26.13
CA LEU A 15 0.34 -12.67 27.00
C LEU A 15 0.69 -11.20 26.72
N SER A 16 0.80 -10.82 25.45
CA SER A 16 1.12 -9.44 25.04
C SER A 16 0.03 -8.44 25.46
N ILE A 17 -1.24 -8.83 25.37
CA ILE A 17 -2.37 -7.98 25.78
C ILE A 17 -2.36 -7.72 27.29
N VAL A 18 -2.13 -8.78 28.08
CA VAL A 18 -2.06 -8.67 29.53
C VAL A 18 -0.86 -7.83 29.95
N GLY A 19 0.31 -8.06 29.35
CA GLY A 19 1.58 -7.39 29.69
C GLY A 19 1.76 -5.98 29.13
N SER A 20 0.86 -5.48 28.28
CA SER A 20 0.99 -4.16 27.66
C SER A 20 -0.05 -3.16 28.18
N HIS A 21 0.32 -1.87 28.17
CA HIS A 21 -0.61 -0.77 28.47
C HIS A 21 -1.47 -0.38 27.27
N VAL A 22 -1.01 -0.64 26.05
CA VAL A 22 -1.70 -0.25 24.81
C VAL A 22 -1.56 -1.35 23.77
N ILE A 23 -2.64 -1.59 23.02
CA ILE A 23 -2.74 -2.53 21.90
C ILE A 23 -3.34 -1.77 20.72
N ASN A 24 -2.77 -1.91 19.53
CA ASN A 24 -3.27 -1.21 18.35
C ASN A 24 -3.46 -2.13 17.14
N GLY A 25 -4.55 -1.92 16.42
CA GLY A 25 -4.67 -2.41 15.05
C GLY A 25 -4.00 -1.45 14.05
N VAL A 26 -3.77 -1.94 12.84
CA VAL A 26 -3.00 -1.25 11.77
C VAL A 26 -3.86 -0.60 10.68
N ALA A 27 -5.19 -0.73 10.81
CA ALA A 27 -6.21 -0.08 10.00
C ALA A 27 -7.50 -0.04 10.82
N GLU A 28 -8.41 0.88 10.54
CA GLU A 28 -9.66 1.02 11.31
C GLU A 28 -10.47 -0.27 11.30
N LEU A 29 -10.72 -0.84 10.12
CA LEU A 29 -11.43 -2.11 9.98
C LEU A 29 -10.75 -3.24 10.75
N HIS A 30 -9.43 -3.38 10.62
CA HIS A 30 -8.66 -4.37 11.36
C HIS A 30 -8.82 -4.18 12.88
N SER A 31 -8.78 -2.93 13.36
CA SER A 31 -8.94 -2.61 14.77
C SER A 31 -10.35 -2.94 15.26
N SER A 32 -11.39 -2.71 14.43
CA SER A 32 -12.75 -3.12 14.74
C SER A 32 -12.89 -4.64 14.86
N ILE A 33 -12.27 -5.41 13.97
CA ILE A 33 -12.29 -6.89 14.03
C ILE A 33 -11.61 -7.38 15.32
N LEU A 34 -10.46 -6.78 15.69
CA LEU A 34 -9.79 -7.12 16.95
C LEU A 34 -10.71 -6.90 18.16
N LYS A 35 -11.44 -5.78 18.20
CA LYS A 35 -12.33 -5.44 19.32
C LYS A 35 -13.60 -6.29 19.36
N LYS A 36 -14.18 -6.62 18.21
CA LYS A 36 -15.50 -7.26 18.13
C LYS A 36 -15.44 -8.79 18.09
N GLU A 37 -14.35 -9.34 17.58
CA GLU A 37 -14.26 -10.77 17.28
C GLU A 37 -13.08 -11.41 18.01
N ILE A 38 -11.85 -11.01 17.69
CA ILE A 38 -10.65 -11.78 18.08
C ILE A 38 -10.31 -11.62 19.57
N PHE A 39 -10.38 -10.39 20.08
CA PHE A 39 -10.01 -10.05 21.46
C PHE A 39 -11.18 -9.40 22.21
N LYS A 40 -12.41 -9.77 21.86
CA LYS A 40 -13.62 -9.20 22.46
C LYS A 40 -13.59 -9.26 23.98
N ASP A 41 -13.24 -10.40 24.56
CA ASP A 41 -13.23 -10.56 26.02
C ASP A 41 -12.19 -9.64 26.70
N PHE A 42 -11.02 -9.45 26.07
CA PHE A 42 -10.03 -8.51 26.57
C PHE A 42 -10.45 -7.05 26.40
N TYR A 43 -11.17 -6.74 25.33
CA TYR A 43 -11.73 -5.41 25.10
C TYR A 43 -12.84 -5.09 26.11
N ASP A 44 -13.69 -6.06 26.45
CA ASP A 44 -14.75 -5.89 27.46
C ASP A 44 -14.16 -5.62 28.86
N ILE A 45 -12.99 -6.20 29.18
CA ILE A 45 -12.29 -5.97 30.46
C ILE A 45 -11.49 -4.66 30.46
N TRP A 46 -10.75 -4.37 29.39
CA TRP A 46 -9.85 -3.23 29.28
C TRP A 46 -10.04 -2.45 27.98
N PRO A 47 -11.18 -1.77 27.80
CA PRO A 47 -11.50 -1.09 26.53
C PRO A 47 -10.48 -0.01 26.18
N ASP A 48 -9.97 0.71 27.18
CA ASP A 48 -9.02 1.82 27.02
C ASP A 48 -7.66 1.40 26.45
N LYS A 49 -7.30 0.11 26.55
CA LYS A 49 -6.05 -0.40 25.96
C LYS A 49 -6.09 -0.41 24.44
N PHE A 50 -7.26 -0.47 23.81
CA PHE A 50 -7.37 -0.75 22.38
C PHE A 50 -7.50 0.51 21.50
N GLN A 51 -6.43 0.81 20.77
CA GLN A 51 -6.32 1.94 19.86
C GLN A 51 -6.28 1.50 18.39
N ASN A 52 -6.31 2.50 17.49
CA ASN A 52 -6.00 2.33 16.09
C ASN A 52 -4.79 3.21 15.72
N LYS A 53 -3.86 2.66 14.95
CA LYS A 53 -2.77 3.38 14.30
C LYS A 53 -2.68 2.91 12.86
N THR A 54 -3.35 3.61 11.95
CA THR A 54 -3.33 3.25 10.52
C THR A 54 -1.92 3.31 9.96
N ASN A 55 -1.51 2.26 9.24
CA ASN A 55 -0.19 2.19 8.63
C ASN A 55 0.06 3.35 7.67
N GLY A 56 1.33 3.79 7.62
CA GLY A 56 1.80 4.78 6.67
C GLY A 56 3.04 4.29 5.93
N ILE A 57 3.42 5.03 4.89
CA ILE A 57 4.68 4.87 4.18
C ILE A 57 5.44 6.20 4.19
N THR A 58 6.78 6.15 4.24
CA THR A 58 7.58 7.38 4.23
C THR A 58 7.63 8.00 2.82
N PRO A 59 7.27 9.28 2.63
CA PRO A 59 7.33 9.93 1.32
C PRO A 59 8.76 10.13 0.82
N ARG A 60 9.76 10.06 1.72
CA ARG A 60 11.17 10.22 1.36
C ARG A 60 11.62 9.10 0.41
N ARG A 61 11.32 7.85 0.76
CA ARG A 61 11.66 6.69 -0.10
C ARG A 61 10.64 6.48 -1.21
N TRP A 62 9.35 6.59 -0.89
CA TRP A 62 8.27 6.17 -1.79
C TRP A 62 7.76 7.27 -2.73
N LEU A 63 8.38 8.45 -2.71
CA LEU A 63 8.11 9.52 -3.67
C LEU A 63 9.38 10.25 -4.05
N LEU A 64 10.06 10.89 -3.09
CA LEU A 64 11.23 11.73 -3.37
C LEU A 64 12.40 10.95 -4.01
N GLN A 65 12.73 9.78 -3.46
CA GLN A 65 13.81 8.96 -3.99
C GLN A 65 13.42 8.16 -5.24
N CYS A 66 12.27 7.49 -5.23
CA CYS A 66 11.92 6.54 -6.30
C CYS A 66 11.30 7.22 -7.54
N ASN A 67 10.76 8.43 -7.41
CA ASN A 67 10.10 9.15 -8.49
C ASN A 67 10.47 10.64 -8.49
N PRO A 68 11.76 10.97 -8.72
CA PRO A 68 12.26 12.34 -8.63
C PRO A 68 11.56 13.30 -9.60
N GLY A 69 11.19 12.85 -10.81
CA GLY A 69 10.45 13.70 -11.76
C GLY A 69 9.06 14.10 -11.25
N LEU A 70 8.36 13.21 -10.55
CA LEU A 70 7.10 13.56 -9.91
C LEU A 70 7.32 14.47 -8.70
N ALA A 71 8.35 14.20 -7.90
CA ALA A 71 8.69 15.02 -6.75
C ALA A 71 9.00 16.47 -7.17
N GLU A 72 9.79 16.66 -8.22
CA GLU A 72 10.12 17.97 -8.79
C GLU A 72 8.86 18.70 -9.27
N LEU A 73 7.99 18.06 -10.06
CA LEU A 73 6.73 18.66 -10.51
C LEU A 73 5.83 19.11 -9.35
N ILE A 74 5.77 18.33 -8.26
CA ILE A 74 5.02 18.71 -7.07
C ILE A 74 5.68 19.93 -6.42
N SER A 75 6.99 19.89 -6.21
CA SER A 75 7.74 20.99 -5.58
C SER A 75 7.66 22.30 -6.36
N GLU A 76 7.66 22.25 -7.69
CA GLU A 76 7.45 23.43 -8.54
C GLU A 76 6.10 24.12 -8.29
N LYS A 77 5.04 23.34 -7.98
CA LYS A 77 3.68 23.85 -7.83
C LYS A 77 3.34 24.28 -6.41
N ILE A 78 3.86 23.57 -5.39
CA ILE A 78 3.44 23.78 -4.01
C ILE A 78 4.60 23.99 -3.02
N GLY A 79 5.84 24.09 -3.51
CA GLY A 79 7.05 24.21 -2.71
C GLY A 79 7.48 22.88 -2.08
N GLU A 80 8.51 22.90 -1.23
CA GLU A 80 9.15 21.67 -0.70
C GLU A 80 8.62 21.22 0.67
N ALA A 81 7.69 21.96 1.27
CA ALA A 81 7.14 21.64 2.59
C ALA A 81 6.50 20.23 2.67
N TRP A 82 6.08 19.68 1.53
CA TRP A 82 5.48 18.34 1.47
C TRP A 82 6.47 17.20 1.77
N TYR A 83 7.79 17.45 1.72
CA TYR A 83 8.81 16.43 2.04
C TYR A 83 8.63 15.88 3.46
N THR A 84 8.20 16.73 4.40
CA THR A 84 7.99 16.39 5.81
C THR A 84 6.52 16.42 6.21
N ASP A 85 5.68 17.19 5.51
CA ASP A 85 4.24 17.30 5.74
C ASP A 85 3.42 16.88 4.51
N LEU A 86 3.07 15.60 4.42
CA LEU A 86 2.39 15.05 3.23
C LEU A 86 0.97 15.62 3.04
N PHE A 87 0.37 16.27 4.06
CA PHE A 87 -0.94 16.91 3.92
C PHE A 87 -0.93 18.08 2.94
N GLN A 88 0.26 18.67 2.69
CA GLN A 88 0.44 19.72 1.68
C GLN A 88 0.05 19.26 0.27
N LEU A 89 0.10 17.96 -0.03
CA LEU A 89 -0.31 17.42 -1.34
C LEU A 89 -1.77 17.74 -1.69
N LYS A 90 -2.64 18.03 -0.70
CA LYS A 90 -4.01 18.48 -0.95
C LYS A 90 -4.08 19.75 -1.81
N LYS A 91 -3.07 20.63 -1.73
CA LYS A 91 -2.97 21.83 -2.58
C LYS A 91 -2.95 21.50 -4.08
N LEU A 92 -2.57 20.27 -4.46
CA LEU A 92 -2.56 19.82 -5.85
C LEU A 92 -3.97 19.74 -6.46
N GLU A 93 -5.03 19.65 -5.64
CA GLU A 93 -6.43 19.67 -6.11
C GLU A 93 -6.75 20.95 -6.91
N ALA A 94 -6.06 22.05 -6.64
CA ALA A 94 -6.23 23.30 -7.39
C ALA A 94 -5.79 23.21 -8.86
N PHE A 95 -5.01 22.18 -9.25
CA PHE A 95 -4.45 22.03 -10.59
C PHE A 95 -5.16 20.97 -11.45
N ILE A 96 -6.32 20.47 -11.02
CA ILE A 96 -7.11 19.47 -11.78
C ILE A 96 -7.50 19.99 -13.17
N GLY A 97 -7.72 21.31 -13.32
CA GLY A 97 -8.01 21.94 -14.62
C GLY A 97 -6.79 22.43 -15.39
N ASP A 98 -5.57 22.34 -14.83
CA ASP A 98 -4.35 22.83 -15.47
C ASP A 98 -3.84 21.79 -16.48
N GLY A 99 -4.20 21.97 -17.76
CA GLY A 99 -3.79 21.07 -18.83
C GLY A 99 -2.26 20.93 -18.97
N LYS A 100 -1.48 21.96 -18.64
CA LYS A 100 0.00 21.87 -18.68
C LYS A 100 0.50 20.96 -17.56
N PHE A 101 -0.06 21.11 -16.36
CA PHE A 101 0.26 20.24 -15.22
C PHE A 101 -0.11 18.77 -15.51
N LEU A 102 -1.32 18.52 -16.01
CA LEU A 102 -1.78 17.17 -16.34
C LEU A 102 -0.92 16.52 -17.43
N ASN A 103 -0.56 17.27 -18.48
CA ASN A 103 0.32 16.76 -19.53
C ASN A 103 1.72 16.43 -18.99
N ARG A 104 2.28 17.27 -18.12
CA ARG A 104 3.59 16.99 -17.49
C ARG A 104 3.53 15.77 -16.58
N LEU A 105 2.44 15.61 -15.82
CA LEU A 105 2.21 14.44 -14.97
C LEU A 105 2.11 13.15 -15.80
N ALA A 106 1.37 13.18 -16.90
CA ALA A 106 1.26 12.05 -17.83
C ALA A 106 2.61 11.70 -18.48
N GLN A 107 3.39 12.71 -18.86
CA GLN A 107 4.72 12.54 -19.42
C GLN A 107 5.67 11.86 -18.42
N ILE A 108 5.70 12.30 -17.16
CA ILE A 108 6.50 11.67 -16.10
C ILE A 108 6.10 10.20 -15.89
N LYS A 109 4.81 9.89 -15.97
CA LYS A 109 4.35 8.49 -15.90
C LYS A 109 4.88 7.66 -17.08
N LEU A 110 4.82 8.20 -18.30
CA LEU A 110 5.33 7.53 -19.49
C LEU A 110 6.84 7.30 -19.42
N GLU A 111 7.61 8.31 -19.00
CA GLU A 111 9.07 8.20 -18.83
C GLU A 111 9.45 7.11 -17.84
N ASN A 112 8.73 7.02 -16.71
CA ASN A 112 8.90 5.95 -15.74
C ASN A 112 8.61 4.56 -16.35
N LYS A 113 7.57 4.43 -17.18
CA LYS A 113 7.25 3.17 -17.88
C LYS A 113 8.34 2.79 -18.87
N ILE A 114 8.84 3.75 -19.66
CA ILE A 114 9.94 3.53 -20.61
C ILE A 114 11.20 3.06 -19.87
N LYS A 115 11.55 3.72 -18.76
CA LYS A 115 12.69 3.32 -17.92
C LYS A 115 12.53 1.89 -17.41
N PHE A 116 11.34 1.54 -16.92
CA PHE A 116 11.05 0.19 -16.44
C PHE A 116 11.09 -0.86 -17.55
N SER A 117 10.50 -0.60 -18.72
CA SER A 117 10.58 -1.49 -19.89
C SER A 117 12.04 -1.77 -20.30
N ARG A 118 12.89 -0.74 -20.32
CA ARG A 118 14.33 -0.91 -20.61
C ARG A 118 15.01 -1.79 -19.57
N GLN A 119 14.66 -1.65 -18.29
CA GLN A 119 15.21 -2.49 -17.23
C GLN A 119 14.77 -3.95 -17.38
N ILE A 120 13.49 -4.21 -17.67
CA ILE A 120 12.98 -5.56 -17.93
C ILE A 120 13.71 -6.19 -19.11
N LYS A 121 13.87 -5.46 -20.21
CA LYS A 121 14.58 -5.94 -21.40
C LYS A 121 16.03 -6.28 -21.08
N LYS A 122 16.71 -5.43 -20.31
CA LYS A 122 18.10 -5.64 -19.91
C LYS A 122 18.27 -6.89 -19.04
N ASP A 123 17.44 -7.05 -18.01
CA ASP A 123 17.65 -8.08 -16.98
C ASP A 123 17.03 -9.43 -17.36
N TYR A 124 15.93 -9.42 -18.12
CA TYR A 124 15.12 -10.61 -18.41
C TYR A 124 14.93 -10.87 -19.92
N ASN A 125 15.45 -10.01 -20.79
CA ASN A 125 15.28 -10.09 -22.25
C ASN A 125 13.81 -10.13 -22.73
N ILE A 126 12.89 -9.54 -21.96
CA ILE A 126 11.46 -9.44 -22.30
C ILE A 126 11.15 -8.04 -22.82
N ASP A 127 10.47 -7.95 -23.97
CA ASP A 127 9.97 -6.68 -24.52
C ASP A 127 8.57 -6.38 -23.96
N VAL A 128 8.40 -5.17 -23.42
CA VAL A 128 7.12 -4.68 -22.88
C VAL A 128 6.83 -3.31 -23.48
N ASP A 129 5.68 -3.18 -24.14
CA ASP A 129 5.25 -1.93 -24.76
C ASP A 129 4.89 -0.87 -23.69
N PRO A 130 5.66 0.24 -23.58
CA PRO A 130 5.38 1.30 -22.62
C PRO A 130 4.13 2.13 -22.96
N SER A 131 3.49 1.93 -24.11
CA SER A 131 2.21 2.55 -24.44
C SER A 131 1.03 1.85 -23.75
N SER A 132 1.15 0.54 -23.49
CA SER A 132 0.12 -0.31 -22.86
C SER A 132 -0.14 0.02 -21.37
N ILE A 133 -1.25 -0.46 -20.81
CA ILE A 133 -1.51 -0.35 -19.37
C ILE A 133 -0.55 -1.28 -18.61
N PHE A 134 0.17 -0.75 -17.62
CA PHE A 134 0.99 -1.57 -16.71
C PHE A 134 0.13 -2.01 -15.52
N ASP A 135 -0.50 -3.18 -15.65
CA ASP A 135 -1.23 -3.83 -14.57
C ASP A 135 -0.26 -4.63 -13.67
N VAL A 136 -0.10 -4.20 -12.41
CA VAL A 136 0.97 -4.66 -11.52
C VAL A 136 0.42 -5.09 -10.16
N GLN A 137 0.56 -6.37 -9.84
CA GLN A 137 0.19 -6.95 -8.54
C GLN A 137 1.42 -7.49 -7.78
N VAL A 138 2.22 -6.59 -7.18
CA VAL A 138 3.42 -6.96 -6.41
C VAL A 138 3.12 -7.02 -4.91
N LYS A 139 3.25 -8.20 -4.32
CA LYS A 139 3.11 -8.49 -2.89
C LYS A 139 3.53 -9.95 -2.62
N ARG A 140 3.74 -10.34 -1.36
CA ARG A 140 3.95 -11.75 -0.98
C ARG A 140 2.86 -12.63 -1.60
N ILE A 141 3.21 -13.81 -2.08
CA ILE A 141 2.24 -14.78 -2.58
C ILE A 141 1.48 -15.37 -1.38
N HIS A 142 0.15 -15.28 -1.41
CA HIS A 142 -0.72 -15.85 -0.40
C HIS A 142 -2.15 -15.95 -0.93
N GLU A 143 -2.85 -17.04 -0.62
CA GLU A 143 -4.22 -17.29 -1.09
C GLU A 143 -5.19 -16.12 -0.82
N TYR A 144 -5.18 -15.53 0.38
CA TYR A 144 -6.05 -14.38 0.70
C TYR A 144 -5.77 -13.14 -0.15
N LYS A 145 -4.58 -13.04 -0.77
CA LYS A 145 -4.19 -11.95 -1.66
C LYS A 145 -4.66 -12.17 -3.10
N ARG A 146 -5.18 -13.36 -3.40
CA ARG A 146 -5.91 -13.71 -4.63
C ARG A 146 -5.13 -13.44 -5.92
N GLN A 147 -3.84 -13.79 -5.98
CA GLN A 147 -3.10 -13.80 -7.25
C GLN A 147 -3.77 -14.74 -8.28
N LEU A 148 -4.36 -15.84 -7.82
CA LEU A 148 -5.12 -16.75 -8.69
C LEU A 148 -6.29 -16.05 -9.38
N LEU A 149 -7.01 -15.18 -8.66
CA LEU A 149 -8.10 -14.40 -9.26
C LEU A 149 -7.59 -13.47 -10.37
N ASN A 150 -6.39 -12.90 -10.20
CA ASN A 150 -5.75 -12.12 -11.25
C ASN A 150 -5.38 -12.99 -12.47
N CYS A 151 -4.87 -14.21 -12.25
CA CYS A 151 -4.62 -15.16 -13.33
C CYS A 151 -5.91 -15.49 -14.13
N LEU A 152 -7.05 -15.69 -13.45
CA LEU A 152 -8.34 -15.92 -14.12
C LEU A 152 -8.75 -14.72 -15.00
N HIS A 153 -8.49 -13.49 -14.55
CA HIS A 153 -8.73 -12.30 -15.36
C HIS A 153 -7.82 -12.24 -16.59
N ILE A 154 -6.52 -12.55 -16.44
CA ILE A 154 -5.58 -12.63 -17.57
C ILE A 154 -6.06 -13.66 -18.61
N ILE A 155 -6.47 -14.85 -18.17
CA ILE A 155 -7.02 -15.91 -19.06
C ILE A 155 -8.29 -15.42 -19.75
N THR A 156 -9.16 -14.70 -19.02
CA THR A 156 -10.39 -14.14 -19.58
C THR A 156 -10.11 -13.12 -20.69
N LEU A 157 -9.15 -12.21 -20.48
CA LEU A 157 -8.74 -11.23 -21.49
C LEU A 157 -8.14 -11.93 -22.73
N TYR A 158 -7.29 -12.93 -22.50
CA TYR A 158 -6.72 -13.73 -23.59
C TYR A 158 -7.81 -14.42 -24.43
N ASN A 159 -8.76 -15.09 -23.78
CA ASN A 159 -9.86 -15.80 -24.46
C ASN A 159 -10.85 -14.88 -25.16
N ARG A 160 -10.98 -13.62 -24.75
CA ARG A 160 -11.85 -12.62 -25.43
C ARG A 160 -11.21 -12.02 -26.68
N ILE A 161 -9.88 -12.03 -26.75
CA ILE A 161 -9.12 -11.55 -27.91
C ILE A 161 -9.02 -12.65 -28.97
N LYS A 162 -8.95 -13.92 -28.53
CA LYS A 162 -9.01 -15.10 -29.39
C LYS A 162 -10.40 -15.32 -29.97
#